data_AF-A0A939I6M7-F1
#
_entry.id   AF-A0A939I6M7-F1
#
_cell.length_a   1.000
_cell.length_b   1.000
_cell.length_c   1.000
_cell.angle_alpha   90.00
_cell.angle_beta   90.00
_cell.angle_gamma   90.00
#
_symmetry.space_group_name_H-M   'P 1'
#
loop_
_entity.id
_entity.type
_entity.pdbx_description
1 polymer ?
#
loop_
_entity_poly.entity_id
_entity_poly.type
_entity_poly.pdbx_seq_one_letter_code
_entity_poly.pdbx_strand_id
1 'polypeptide(L)'
;MAAGWVGGVTRARGLLSRALGHPGSRDLAAAAGLGEALRMLATTAYRRFLPPEPDLAQAQRAVSATLLWHLRVLAGWLPRGGAQAVRTLAAGFETANVEDLLRSFAGPAPRRPYVLGALAIGWRRATLARTPEELRSALAASAWGDPGGADPATVAVALRMSAAHRAADTVPPARRWAQGRAALLTARTRFVNGRSLPGNAGRHAVRLLGPRAVAAASFEDFRRALAADARWALDGIEAPGDLWRAETRWWTVLDREGHDLLRGAHYALAPVVGAIAVLSADAWRVRAALELAARGGATPEAADALV
;
A
#
# COMPACT_ATOMS: atom_id res chain seq x y z
N MET A 1 6.40 -30.14 9.52
CA MET A 1 5.47 -29.02 9.21
C MET A 1 5.09 -28.34 10.51
N ALA A 2 5.37 -27.05 10.70
CA ALA A 2 5.03 -26.37 11.95
C ALA A 2 3.55 -26.00 11.97
N ALA A 3 2.80 -26.42 13.01
CA ALA A 3 1.37 -26.19 13.17
C ALA A 3 0.94 -24.71 12.98
N GLY A 4 1.82 -23.77 13.34
CA GLY A 4 1.58 -22.33 13.15
C GLY A 4 1.38 -21.90 11.68
N TRP A 5 2.01 -22.57 10.71
CA TRP A 5 1.79 -22.25 9.30
C TRP A 5 0.45 -22.76 8.77
N VAL A 6 -0.03 -23.90 9.28
CA VAL A 6 -1.35 -24.43 8.92
C VAL A 6 -2.44 -23.48 9.38
N GLY A 7 -2.43 -23.11 10.66
CA GLY A 7 -3.38 -22.14 11.22
C GLY A 7 -3.33 -20.78 10.51
N GLY A 8 -2.12 -20.26 10.26
CA GLY A 8 -1.91 -19.00 9.56
C GLY A 8 -2.48 -18.98 8.14
N VAL A 9 -2.21 -20.01 7.33
CA VAL A 9 -2.70 -20.10 5.94
C VAL A 9 -4.21 -20.34 5.90
N THR A 10 -4.75 -21.21 6.77
CA THR A 10 -6.20 -21.42 6.88
C THR A 10 -6.90 -20.11 7.24
N ARG A 11 -6.34 -19.34 8.19
CA ARG A 11 -6.88 -18.03 8.54
C ARG A 11 -6.76 -17.04 7.39
N ALA A 12 -5.63 -17.00 6.70
CA ALA A 12 -5.42 -16.14 5.54
C ALA A 12 -6.47 -16.36 4.46
N ARG A 13 -6.74 -17.63 4.10
CA ARG A 13 -7.79 -18.00 3.15
C ARG A 13 -9.19 -17.62 3.65
N GLY A 14 -9.49 -17.89 4.91
CA GLY A 14 -10.77 -17.53 5.50
C GLY A 14 -11.06 -16.02 5.47
N LEU A 15 -10.03 -15.18 5.63
CA LEU A 15 -10.18 -13.72 5.55
C LEU A 15 -10.58 -13.23 4.16
N LEU A 16 -10.30 -13.97 3.08
CA LEU A 16 -10.71 -13.59 1.73
C LEU A 16 -12.23 -13.59 1.55
N SER A 17 -12.97 -14.40 2.32
CA SER A 17 -14.44 -14.34 2.36
C SER A 17 -15.00 -13.00 2.87
N ARG A 18 -14.13 -12.13 3.41
CA ARG A 18 -14.49 -10.79 3.90
C ARG A 18 -14.19 -9.69 2.88
N ALA A 19 -13.52 -10.02 1.77
CA ALA A 19 -13.30 -9.12 0.65
C ALA A 19 -14.60 -8.96 -0.16
N LEU A 20 -14.78 -7.82 -0.82
CA LEU A 20 -15.94 -7.59 -1.70
C LEU A 20 -15.74 -8.29 -3.06
N GLY A 21 -14.49 -8.41 -3.49
CA GLY A 21 -14.15 -8.92 -4.81
C GLY A 21 -14.52 -7.94 -5.93
N HIS A 22 -14.27 -8.36 -7.16
CA HIS A 22 -14.60 -7.56 -8.35
C HIS A 22 -16.11 -7.28 -8.47
N PRO A 23 -17.03 -8.26 -8.32
CA PRO A 23 -18.46 -7.99 -8.44
C PRO A 23 -18.94 -6.98 -7.41
N GLY A 24 -18.62 -7.18 -6.12
CA GLY A 24 -19.05 -6.26 -5.06
C GLY A 24 -18.44 -4.86 -5.20
N SER A 25 -17.22 -4.73 -5.76
CA SER A 25 -16.63 -3.42 -6.05
C SER A 25 -17.32 -2.72 -7.23
N ARG A 26 -17.74 -3.46 -8.26
CA ARG A 26 -18.50 -2.92 -9.40
C ARG A 26 -19.88 -2.46 -8.96
N ASP A 27 -20.59 -3.29 -8.19
CA ASP A 27 -21.90 -2.93 -7.65
C ASP A 27 -21.81 -1.66 -6.81
N LEU A 28 -20.78 -1.56 -5.96
CA LEU A 28 -20.54 -0.38 -5.14
C LEU A 28 -20.26 0.87 -5.98
N ALA A 29 -19.51 0.75 -7.07
CA ALA A 29 -19.20 1.85 -7.98
C ALA A 29 -20.41 2.30 -8.83
N ALA A 30 -21.35 1.38 -9.09
CA ALA A 30 -22.57 1.61 -9.85
C ALA A 30 -23.71 2.21 -9.00
N ALA A 31 -23.54 2.31 -7.68
CA ALA A 31 -24.50 2.95 -6.79
C ALA A 31 -24.81 4.39 -7.25
N ALA A 32 -26.08 4.80 -7.14
CA ALA A 32 -26.58 6.09 -7.61
C ALA A 32 -25.99 7.29 -6.85
N GLY A 33 -25.31 7.03 -5.73
CA GLY A 33 -24.61 8.05 -4.97
C GLY A 33 -23.91 7.46 -3.74
N LEU A 34 -23.13 8.30 -3.07
CA LEU A 34 -22.39 7.91 -1.86
C LEU A 34 -23.31 7.29 -0.79
N GLY A 35 -24.49 7.85 -0.55
CA GLY A 35 -25.41 7.33 0.48
C GLY A 35 -25.85 5.89 0.23
N GLU A 36 -26.10 5.50 -1.02
CA GLU A 36 -26.41 4.12 -1.38
C GLU A 36 -25.19 3.21 -1.24
N ALA A 37 -24.04 3.64 -1.74
CA ALA A 37 -22.79 2.91 -1.58
C ALA A 37 -22.46 2.65 -0.10
N LEU A 38 -22.71 3.62 0.79
CA LEU A 38 -22.51 3.45 2.23
C LEU A 38 -23.46 2.44 2.86
N ARG A 39 -24.73 2.39 2.43
CA ARG A 39 -25.68 1.35 2.86
C ARG A 39 -25.20 -0.04 2.44
N MET A 40 -24.73 -0.18 1.21
CA MET A 40 -24.13 -1.43 0.72
C MET A 40 -22.88 -1.80 1.54
N LEU A 41 -21.96 -0.86 1.77
CA LEU A 41 -20.75 -1.09 2.54
C LEU A 41 -21.06 -1.53 3.99
N ALA A 42 -22.12 -0.99 4.58
CA ALA A 42 -22.56 -1.32 5.93
C ALA A 42 -23.07 -2.76 6.10
N THR A 43 -23.38 -3.49 5.02
CA THR A 43 -23.77 -4.92 5.08
C THR A 43 -22.56 -5.86 5.02
N THR A 44 -21.34 -5.31 4.86
CA THR A 44 -20.11 -6.09 4.65
C THR A 44 -19.23 -6.12 5.90
N ALA A 45 -18.07 -6.77 5.81
CA ALA A 45 -17.05 -6.74 6.86
C ALA A 45 -16.53 -5.33 7.18
N TYR A 46 -16.69 -4.37 6.27
CA TYR A 46 -16.24 -2.99 6.45
C TYR A 46 -17.06 -2.20 7.49
N ARG A 47 -18.28 -2.66 7.82
CA ARG A 47 -19.16 -2.05 8.84
C ARG A 47 -18.45 -1.80 10.18
N ARG A 48 -17.52 -2.68 10.57
CA ARG A 48 -16.85 -2.65 11.88
C ARG A 48 -16.22 -1.31 12.22
N PHE A 49 -15.66 -0.61 11.24
CA PHE A 49 -14.96 0.66 11.43
C PHE A 49 -15.69 1.85 10.79
N LEU A 50 -16.88 1.61 10.24
CA LEU A 50 -17.69 2.64 9.62
C LEU A 50 -18.43 3.42 10.73
N PRO A 51 -18.28 4.75 10.83
CA PRO A 51 -19.11 5.56 11.72
C PRO A 51 -20.57 5.57 11.24
N PRO A 52 -21.53 6.04 12.05
CA PRO A 52 -22.95 6.04 11.70
C PRO A 52 -23.28 6.83 10.43
N GLU A 53 -22.66 8.00 10.25
CA GLU A 53 -22.87 8.88 9.10
C GLU A 53 -21.50 9.26 8.51
N PRO A 54 -20.86 8.34 7.77
CA PRO A 54 -19.53 8.56 7.23
C PRO A 54 -19.55 9.51 6.03
N ASP A 55 -18.64 10.48 6.01
CA ASP A 55 -18.23 11.08 4.74
C ASP A 55 -17.37 10.10 3.91
N LEU A 56 -17.08 10.45 2.66
CA LEU A 56 -16.27 9.62 1.75
C LEU A 56 -14.88 9.29 2.34
N ALA A 57 -14.21 10.26 2.95
CA ALA A 57 -12.88 10.08 3.50
C ALA A 57 -12.90 9.16 4.72
N GLN A 58 -13.93 9.26 5.57
CA GLN A 58 -14.17 8.39 6.70
C GLN A 58 -14.49 6.96 6.24
N ALA A 59 -15.29 6.78 5.19
CA ALA A 59 -15.58 5.47 4.61
C ALA A 59 -14.33 4.81 4.01
N GLN A 60 -13.55 5.54 3.21
CA GLN A 60 -12.27 5.04 2.66
C GLN A 60 -11.26 4.69 3.77
N ARG A 61 -11.26 5.46 4.86
CA ARG A 61 -10.46 5.19 6.05
C ARG A 61 -10.95 3.94 6.80
N ALA A 62 -12.26 3.74 6.90
CA ALA A 62 -12.86 2.54 7.50
C ALA A 62 -12.45 1.27 6.73
N VAL A 63 -12.50 1.30 5.39
CA VAL A 63 -12.00 0.21 4.52
C VAL A 63 -10.54 -0.12 4.82
N SER A 64 -9.69 0.90 4.88
CA SER A 64 -8.26 0.75 5.21
C SER A 64 -8.07 0.21 6.65
N ALA A 65 -8.86 0.66 7.61
CA ALA A 65 -8.81 0.18 8.99
C ALA A 65 -9.23 -1.30 9.12
N THR A 66 -10.22 -1.74 8.34
CA THR A 66 -10.61 -3.16 8.24
C THR A 66 -9.46 -4.01 7.70
N LEU A 67 -8.79 -3.57 6.63
CA LEU A 67 -7.60 -4.25 6.12
C LEU A 67 -6.52 -4.37 7.21
N LEU A 68 -6.18 -3.28 7.90
CA LEU A 68 -5.19 -3.33 8.99
C LEU A 68 -5.60 -4.31 10.11
N TRP A 69 -6.88 -4.35 10.46
CA TRP A 69 -7.38 -5.32 11.43
C TRP A 69 -7.19 -6.76 10.95
N HIS A 70 -7.48 -7.07 9.68
CA HIS A 70 -7.20 -8.38 9.08
C HIS A 70 -5.71 -8.74 9.16
N LEU A 71 -4.81 -7.80 8.84
CA LEU A 71 -3.37 -8.02 8.93
C LEU A 71 -2.92 -8.28 10.37
N ARG A 72 -3.46 -7.54 11.35
CA ARG A 72 -3.15 -7.75 12.77
C ARG A 72 -3.63 -9.10 13.27
N VAL A 73 -4.84 -9.51 12.89
CA VAL A 73 -5.36 -10.85 13.18
C VAL A 73 -4.40 -11.87 12.59
N LEU A 74 -4.10 -11.79 11.29
CA LEU A 74 -3.23 -12.74 10.60
C LEU A 74 -1.84 -12.84 11.25
N ALA A 75 -1.21 -11.72 11.60
CA ALA A 75 0.08 -11.72 12.29
C ALA A 75 0.06 -12.48 13.63
N GLY A 76 -1.07 -12.49 14.35
CA GLY A 76 -1.24 -13.23 15.60
C GLY A 76 -1.32 -14.76 15.43
N TRP A 77 -1.62 -15.25 14.22
CA TRP A 77 -1.69 -16.68 13.90
C TRP A 77 -0.40 -17.22 13.28
N LEU A 78 0.55 -16.35 12.95
CA LEU A 78 1.76 -16.72 12.21
C LEU A 78 2.94 -16.93 13.16
N PRO A 79 3.89 -17.82 12.79
CA PRO A 79 5.19 -17.86 13.46
C PRO A 79 5.93 -16.53 13.25
N ARG A 80 6.99 -16.30 14.04
CA ARG A 80 7.75 -15.05 14.07
C ARG A 80 8.13 -14.52 12.67
N GLY A 81 8.61 -15.40 11.78
CA GLY A 81 8.96 -15.03 10.40
C GLY A 81 7.77 -14.52 9.58
N GLY A 82 6.60 -15.16 9.70
CA GLY A 82 5.37 -14.70 9.05
C GLY A 82 4.85 -13.39 9.62
N ALA A 83 4.86 -13.24 10.95
CA ALA A 83 4.48 -11.98 11.60
C ALA A 83 5.39 -10.80 11.19
N GLN A 84 6.70 -11.06 11.02
CA GLN A 84 7.64 -10.06 10.51
C GLN A 84 7.33 -9.68 9.05
N ALA A 85 6.99 -10.64 8.20
CA ALA A 85 6.58 -10.35 6.82
C ALA A 85 5.30 -9.50 6.78
N VAL A 86 4.31 -9.80 7.61
CA VAL A 86 3.08 -8.98 7.73
C VAL A 86 3.42 -7.56 8.19
N ARG A 87 4.31 -7.38 9.17
CA ARG A 87 4.78 -6.06 9.60
C ARG A 87 5.40 -5.28 8.46
N THR A 88 6.26 -5.91 7.65
CA THR A 88 6.87 -5.28 6.47
C THR A 88 5.81 -4.84 5.45
N LEU A 89 4.82 -5.70 5.15
CA LEU A 89 3.76 -5.41 4.18
C LEU A 89 2.73 -4.39 4.69
N ALA A 90 2.55 -4.27 6.00
CA ALA A 90 1.67 -3.28 6.64
C ALA A 90 2.30 -1.87 6.77
N ALA A 91 3.54 -1.67 6.32
CA ALA A 91 4.30 -0.43 6.50
C ALA A 91 3.61 0.82 5.93
N GLY A 92 2.70 0.67 4.94
CA GLY A 92 1.90 1.77 4.40
C GLY A 92 0.97 2.44 5.43
N PHE A 93 0.48 1.70 6.43
CA PHE A 93 -0.38 2.27 7.48
C PHE A 93 0.39 3.19 8.42
N GLU A 94 1.62 2.82 8.76
CA GLU A 94 2.48 3.69 9.55
C GLU A 94 2.97 4.89 8.75
N THR A 95 3.24 4.71 7.45
CA THR A 95 3.54 5.83 6.53
C THR A 95 2.40 6.86 6.56
N ALA A 96 1.14 6.40 6.44
CA ALA A 96 -0.02 7.29 6.53
C ALA A 96 -0.12 8.00 7.89
N ASN A 97 0.13 7.29 9.00
CA ASN A 97 0.15 7.93 10.32
C ASN A 97 1.22 9.03 10.43
N VAL A 98 2.40 8.80 9.87
CA VAL A 98 3.50 9.78 9.86
C VAL A 98 3.16 10.98 8.98
N GLU A 99 2.55 10.77 7.82
CA GLU A 99 2.08 11.86 6.94
C GLU A 99 1.00 12.71 7.61
N ASP A 100 0.05 12.07 8.31
CA ASP A 100 -1.00 12.76 9.05
C ASP A 100 -0.41 13.57 10.22
N LEU A 101 0.58 13.03 10.93
CA LEU A 101 1.30 13.72 11.99
C LEU A 101 2.08 14.93 11.44
N LEU A 102 2.80 14.78 10.34
CA LEU A 102 3.51 15.89 9.69
C LEU A 102 2.57 17.03 9.30
N ARG A 103 1.41 16.68 8.71
CA ARG A 103 0.41 17.68 8.35
C ARG A 103 -0.17 18.41 9.56
N SER A 104 -0.24 17.76 10.72
CA SER A 104 -0.76 18.39 11.93
C SER A 104 0.13 19.48 12.51
N PHE A 105 1.44 19.43 12.25
CA PHE A 105 2.34 20.53 12.63
C PHE A 105 2.05 21.82 11.85
N ALA A 106 1.35 21.74 10.71
CA ALA A 106 0.99 22.88 9.87
C ALA A 106 -0.44 23.41 10.10
N GLY A 107 -1.22 22.86 11.05
CA GLY A 107 -2.48 23.50 11.48
C GLY A 107 -3.72 22.61 11.62
N PRO A 108 -4.09 21.73 10.67
CA PRO A 108 -5.29 20.92 10.85
C PRO A 108 -5.06 19.82 11.89
N ALA A 109 -6.08 19.57 12.72
CA ALA A 109 -6.05 18.47 13.68
C ALA A 109 -5.69 17.15 12.98
N PRO A 110 -4.76 16.35 13.54
CA PRO A 110 -4.39 15.08 12.92
C PRO A 110 -5.61 14.18 12.88
N ARG A 111 -5.80 13.46 11.77
CA ARG A 111 -6.76 12.36 11.75
C ARG A 111 -6.33 11.35 12.82
N ARG A 112 -7.31 10.64 13.40
CA ARG A 112 -7.00 9.56 14.35
C ARG A 112 -5.96 8.62 13.69
N PRO A 113 -4.86 8.25 14.36
CA PRO A 113 -3.90 7.32 13.78
C PRO A 113 -4.50 5.92 13.59
N TYR A 114 -4.04 5.18 12.59
CA TYR A 114 -4.25 3.74 12.49
C TYR A 114 -3.60 3.02 13.68
N VAL A 115 -4.33 2.10 14.31
CA VAL A 115 -3.87 1.35 15.48
C VAL A 115 -3.05 0.15 15.03
N LEU A 116 -1.73 0.33 14.90
CA LEU A 116 -0.79 -0.66 14.34
C LEU A 116 -0.55 -1.86 15.27
N GLY A 117 -0.56 -1.65 16.59
CA GLY A 117 -0.21 -2.70 17.57
C GLY A 117 1.21 -3.22 17.35
N ALA A 118 1.38 -4.54 17.26
CA ALA A 118 2.67 -5.19 17.04
C ALA A 118 3.23 -4.98 15.61
N LEU A 119 2.47 -4.38 14.70
CA LEU A 119 2.91 -4.07 13.33
C LEU A 119 3.63 -2.71 13.23
N ALA A 120 3.77 -1.97 14.34
CA ALA A 120 4.54 -0.73 14.36
C ALA A 120 6.05 -0.98 14.13
N ILE A 121 6.70 -0.05 13.45
CA ILE A 121 8.13 -0.01 13.13
C ILE A 121 8.84 1.04 13.99
N GLY A 122 8.39 2.29 13.92
CA GLY A 122 8.91 3.44 14.66
C GLY A 122 7.82 4.30 15.31
N TRP A 123 6.55 3.99 15.09
CA TRP A 123 5.41 4.82 15.47
C TRP A 123 5.40 5.29 16.93
N ARG A 124 5.79 4.43 17.88
CA ARG A 124 5.81 4.78 19.31
C ARG A 124 6.72 5.97 19.63
N ARG A 125 7.87 6.08 18.96
CA ARG A 125 8.78 7.22 19.12
C ARG A 125 8.32 8.41 18.28
N ALA A 126 7.85 8.14 17.06
CA ALA A 126 7.36 9.18 16.16
C ALA A 126 6.24 10.04 16.79
N THR A 127 5.31 9.43 17.53
CA THR A 127 4.19 10.17 18.15
C THR A 127 4.60 11.14 19.27
N LEU A 128 5.83 11.03 19.77
CA LEU A 128 6.38 11.92 20.79
C LEU A 128 6.94 13.21 20.19
N ALA A 129 7.21 13.24 18.88
CA ALA A 129 7.67 14.43 18.19
C ALA A 129 6.63 15.56 18.29
N ARG A 130 7.13 16.78 18.42
CA ARG A 130 6.37 18.03 18.46
C ARG A 130 6.70 18.94 17.28
N THR A 131 7.77 18.62 16.56
CA THR A 131 8.21 19.34 15.36
C THR A 131 8.53 18.37 14.21
N PRO A 132 8.52 18.86 12.94
CA PRO A 132 8.97 18.07 11.80
C PRO A 132 10.40 17.51 11.96
N GLU A 133 11.32 18.27 12.55
CA GLU A 133 12.72 17.89 12.76
C GLU A 133 12.88 16.80 13.83
N GLU A 134 12.12 16.89 14.93
CA GLU A 134 12.05 15.83 15.93
C GLU A 134 11.49 14.55 15.34
N LEU A 135 10.48 14.66 14.47
CA LEU A 135 9.90 13.50 13.79
C LEU A 135 10.91 12.87 12.83
N ARG A 136 11.64 13.67 12.05
CA ARG A 136 12.74 13.19 11.20
C ARG A 136 13.78 12.42 12.05
N SER A 137 14.16 12.98 13.19
CA SER A 137 15.12 12.37 14.11
C SER A 137 14.61 11.03 14.67
N ALA A 138 13.34 10.97 15.05
CA ALA A 138 12.69 9.74 15.51
C ALA A 138 12.64 8.65 14.42
N LEU A 139 12.39 9.04 13.16
CA LEU A 139 12.40 8.13 12.01
C LEU A 139 13.82 7.62 11.72
N ALA A 140 14.82 8.52 11.75
CA ALA A 140 16.22 8.19 11.57
C ALA A 140 16.74 7.17 12.59
N ALA A 141 16.27 7.27 13.84
CA ALA A 141 16.59 6.34 14.92
C ALA A 141 15.75 5.04 14.94
N SER A 142 14.99 4.78 13.86
CA SER A 142 14.14 3.58 13.71
C SER A 142 14.53 2.78 12.48
N ALA A 143 13.90 1.62 12.28
CA ALA A 143 14.11 0.82 11.07
C ALA A 143 13.59 1.48 9.77
N TRP A 144 12.97 2.67 9.84
CA TRP A 144 12.71 3.50 8.67
C TRP A 144 13.97 4.12 8.07
N GLY A 145 14.95 4.48 8.91
CA GLY A 145 16.13 5.24 8.53
C GLY A 145 15.84 6.73 8.31
N ASP A 146 16.89 7.51 8.01
CA ASP A 146 16.77 8.96 7.82
C ASP A 146 16.06 9.29 6.49
N PRO A 147 14.92 10.01 6.53
CA PRO A 147 14.23 10.47 5.33
C PRO A 147 15.02 11.46 4.47
N GLY A 148 16.03 12.13 5.02
CA GLY A 148 16.84 13.14 4.32
C GLY A 148 16.28 14.56 4.37
N GLY A 149 15.07 14.74 4.89
CA GLY A 149 14.40 16.03 5.07
C GLY A 149 13.18 15.90 5.97
N ALA A 150 12.65 17.02 6.44
CA ALA A 150 11.47 17.06 7.32
C ALA A 150 10.18 17.48 6.59
N ASP A 151 10.26 17.90 5.32
CA ASP A 151 9.06 18.25 4.55
C ASP A 151 8.20 17.02 4.25
N PRO A 152 6.85 17.16 4.24
CA PRO A 152 5.94 16.03 4.08
C PRO A 152 6.22 15.16 2.85
N ALA A 153 6.54 15.78 1.72
CA ALA A 153 6.73 15.06 0.46
C ALA A 153 8.08 14.32 0.41
N THR A 154 9.15 14.86 1.01
CA THR A 154 10.41 14.14 1.20
C THR A 154 10.20 12.92 2.10
N VAL A 155 9.57 13.10 3.26
CA VAL A 155 9.32 12.00 4.21
C VAL A 155 8.46 10.91 3.56
N ALA A 156 7.39 11.31 2.88
CA ALA A 156 6.49 10.45 2.10
C ALA A 156 7.23 9.54 1.09
N VAL A 157 8.16 10.09 0.31
CA VAL A 157 8.94 9.31 -0.66
C VAL A 157 9.92 8.38 0.04
N ALA A 158 10.63 8.87 1.05
CA ALA A 158 11.62 8.08 1.78
C ALA A 158 11.01 6.86 2.49
N LEU A 159 9.87 7.04 3.18
CA LEU A 159 9.18 5.94 3.84
C LEU A 159 8.67 4.91 2.83
N ARG A 160 8.04 5.34 1.72
CA ARG A 160 7.55 4.41 0.70
C ARG A 160 8.69 3.63 0.03
N MET A 161 9.82 4.28 -0.24
CA MET A 161 10.99 3.61 -0.81
C MET A 161 11.66 2.65 0.20
N SER A 162 11.75 3.04 1.47
CA SER A 162 12.23 2.16 2.56
C SER A 162 11.33 0.94 2.73
N ALA A 163 10.00 1.11 2.66
CA ALA A 163 9.04 0.00 2.68
C ALA A 163 9.22 -0.95 1.48
N ALA A 164 9.36 -0.42 0.26
CA ALA A 164 9.62 -1.21 -0.93
C ALA A 164 10.94 -1.99 -0.81
N HIS A 165 12.00 -1.35 -0.35
CA HIS A 165 13.29 -2.00 -0.15
C HIS A 165 13.21 -3.17 0.85
N ARG A 166 12.60 -2.95 2.01
CA ARG A 166 12.42 -4.01 3.01
C ARG A 166 11.51 -5.13 2.52
N ALA A 167 10.44 -4.82 1.78
CA ALA A 167 9.59 -5.85 1.19
C ALA A 167 10.38 -6.73 0.20
N ALA A 168 11.21 -6.12 -0.64
CA ALA A 168 12.06 -6.85 -1.59
C ALA A 168 13.12 -7.73 -0.91
N ASP A 169 13.67 -7.26 0.21
CA ASP A 169 14.73 -7.94 0.95
C ASP A 169 14.20 -9.05 1.86
N THR A 170 13.13 -8.80 2.61
CA THR A 170 12.67 -9.69 3.68
C THR A 170 11.44 -10.52 3.33
N VAL A 171 10.78 -10.25 2.18
CA VAL A 171 9.57 -10.97 1.75
C VAL A 171 9.75 -11.42 0.29
N PRO A 172 10.50 -12.52 0.05
CA PRO A 172 10.83 -12.96 -1.31
C PRO A 172 9.63 -13.05 -2.28
N PRO A 173 8.44 -13.57 -1.88
CA PRO A 173 7.28 -13.60 -2.78
C PRO A 173 6.79 -12.21 -3.22
N ALA A 174 7.10 -11.14 -2.49
CA ALA A 174 6.70 -9.77 -2.82
C ALA A 174 7.79 -8.97 -3.55
N ARG A 175 8.96 -9.56 -3.85
CA ARG A 175 10.13 -8.85 -4.38
C ARG A 175 9.85 -8.12 -5.69
N ARG A 176 9.25 -8.82 -6.65
CA ARG A 176 8.89 -8.27 -7.96
C ARG A 176 7.89 -7.11 -7.84
N TRP A 177 6.90 -7.24 -6.97
CA TRP A 177 5.93 -6.16 -6.72
C TRP A 177 6.60 -4.94 -6.10
N ALA A 178 7.50 -5.15 -5.15
CA ALA A 178 8.26 -4.09 -4.52
C ALA A 178 9.18 -3.35 -5.51
N GLN A 179 9.83 -4.06 -6.44
CA GLN A 179 10.62 -3.46 -7.51
C GLN A 179 9.77 -2.64 -8.47
N GLY A 180 8.62 -3.18 -8.91
CA GLY A 180 7.66 -2.43 -9.73
C GLY A 180 7.15 -1.17 -9.00
N ARG A 181 6.87 -1.26 -7.70
CA ARG A 181 6.44 -0.11 -6.88
C ARG A 181 7.54 0.94 -6.76
N ALA A 182 8.79 0.52 -6.58
CA ALA A 182 9.95 1.42 -6.56
C ALA A 182 10.13 2.13 -7.90
N ALA A 183 9.96 1.42 -9.02
CA ALA A 183 10.02 2.03 -10.35
C ALA A 183 8.94 3.12 -10.54
N LEU A 184 7.70 2.84 -10.15
CA LEU A 184 6.60 3.82 -10.17
C LEU A 184 6.89 5.04 -9.29
N LEU A 185 7.38 4.80 -8.06
CA LEU A 185 7.71 5.87 -7.12
C LEU A 185 8.84 6.74 -7.65
N THR A 186 9.92 6.15 -8.16
CA THR A 186 11.02 6.89 -8.78
C THR A 186 10.55 7.68 -10.00
N ALA A 187 9.72 7.08 -10.86
CA ALA A 187 9.18 7.74 -12.04
C ALA A 187 8.36 8.99 -11.67
N ARG A 188 7.44 8.84 -10.71
CA ARG A 188 6.58 9.94 -10.24
C ARG A 188 7.41 11.04 -9.58
N THR A 189 8.36 10.69 -8.70
CA THR A 189 9.17 11.69 -8.01
C THR A 189 10.05 12.48 -8.99
N ARG A 190 10.73 11.80 -9.93
CA ARG A 190 11.70 12.46 -10.81
C ARG A 190 11.08 13.13 -12.03
N PHE A 191 10.14 12.46 -12.71
CA PHE A 191 9.68 12.88 -14.04
C PHE A 191 8.29 13.53 -14.05
N VAL A 192 7.49 13.34 -13.00
CA VAL A 192 6.23 14.10 -12.83
C VAL A 192 6.46 15.29 -11.90
N ASN A 193 7.08 15.06 -10.74
CA ASN A 193 7.26 16.11 -9.74
C ASN A 193 8.57 16.91 -9.91
N GLY A 194 9.47 16.49 -10.80
CA GLY A 194 10.76 17.19 -11.02
C GLY A 194 11.71 17.18 -9.83
N ARG A 195 11.57 16.23 -8.88
CA ARG A 195 12.36 16.19 -7.63
C ARG A 195 13.41 15.09 -7.66
N SER A 196 14.53 15.33 -6.98
CA SER A 196 15.51 14.29 -6.67
C SER A 196 14.98 13.32 -5.61
N LEU A 197 15.48 12.09 -5.61
CA LEU A 197 15.18 11.13 -4.55
C LEU A 197 15.90 11.55 -3.25
N PRO A 198 15.20 11.68 -2.12
CA PRO A 198 15.78 12.18 -0.89
C PRO A 198 16.57 11.12 -0.13
N GLY A 199 17.58 11.55 0.65
CA GLY A 199 18.21 10.75 1.71
C GLY A 199 18.51 9.29 1.33
N ASN A 200 18.03 8.36 2.16
CA ASN A 200 18.19 6.92 1.92
C ASN A 200 17.38 6.39 0.72
N ALA A 201 16.35 7.11 0.24
CA ALA A 201 15.51 6.69 -0.87
C ALA A 201 16.32 6.51 -2.15
N GLY A 202 17.31 7.37 -2.42
CA GLY A 202 18.22 7.22 -3.55
C GLY A 202 19.03 5.92 -3.47
N ARG A 203 19.63 5.62 -2.31
CA ARG A 203 20.39 4.37 -2.09
C ARG A 203 19.50 3.13 -2.24
N HIS A 204 18.30 3.15 -1.70
CA HIS A 204 17.33 2.08 -1.84
C HIS A 204 16.87 1.89 -3.29
N ALA A 205 16.62 2.97 -4.01
CA ALA A 205 16.29 2.92 -5.43
C ALA A 205 17.42 2.31 -6.27
N VAL A 206 18.69 2.67 -6.00
CA VAL A 206 19.85 2.08 -6.68
C VAL A 206 19.91 0.57 -6.45
N ARG A 207 19.65 0.09 -5.23
CA ARG A 207 19.63 -1.35 -4.92
C ARG A 207 18.49 -2.10 -5.62
N LEU A 208 17.34 -1.46 -5.81
CA LEU A 208 16.16 -2.11 -6.40
C LEU A 208 16.11 -2.03 -7.92
N LEU A 209 16.55 -0.90 -8.49
CA LEU A 209 16.36 -0.54 -9.89
C LEU A 209 17.68 -0.48 -10.68
N GLY A 210 18.81 -0.46 -9.98
CA GLY A 210 20.14 -0.29 -10.56
C GLY A 210 20.56 1.17 -10.71
N PRO A 211 21.88 1.45 -10.68
CA PRO A 211 22.40 2.83 -10.73
C PRO A 211 22.10 3.53 -12.05
N ARG A 212 22.11 2.80 -13.18
CA ARG A 212 21.80 3.36 -14.51
C ARG A 212 20.38 3.92 -14.60
N ALA A 213 19.39 3.19 -14.09
CA ALA A 213 18.01 3.68 -14.05
C ALA A 213 17.91 4.92 -13.16
N VAL A 214 18.46 4.89 -11.95
CA VAL A 214 18.39 6.03 -11.02
C VAL A 214 19.11 7.27 -11.55
N ALA A 215 20.16 7.11 -12.35
CA ALA A 215 20.91 8.22 -12.95
C ALA A 215 20.32 8.73 -14.28
N ALA A 216 19.34 8.04 -14.88
CA ALA A 216 18.80 8.38 -16.20
C ALA A 216 18.27 9.82 -16.24
N ALA A 217 18.62 10.56 -17.31
CA ALA A 217 18.25 11.97 -17.46
C ALA A 217 16.82 12.18 -17.95
N SER A 218 16.28 11.21 -18.69
CA SER A 218 14.93 11.24 -19.25
C SER A 218 14.08 10.06 -18.76
N PHE A 219 12.75 10.20 -18.87
CA PHE A 219 11.82 9.10 -18.55
C PHE A 219 12.03 7.89 -19.46
N GLU A 220 12.36 8.14 -20.73
CA GLU A 220 12.61 7.08 -21.70
C GLU A 220 13.88 6.28 -21.35
N ASP A 221 14.99 6.96 -21.04
CA ASP A 221 16.23 6.31 -20.62
C ASP A 221 16.06 5.57 -19.30
N PHE A 222 15.25 6.12 -18.40
CA PHE A 222 14.88 5.43 -17.16
C PHE A 222 14.20 4.10 -17.46
N ARG A 223 13.16 4.10 -18.31
CA ARG A 223 12.42 2.90 -18.68
C ARG A 223 13.30 1.86 -19.38
N ARG A 224 14.20 2.29 -20.27
CA ARG A 224 15.16 1.41 -20.97
C ARG A 224 16.18 0.78 -20.02
N ALA A 225 16.61 1.50 -18.99
CA ALA A 225 17.62 1.04 -18.04
C ALA A 225 17.09 0.10 -16.95
N LEU A 226 15.76 -0.04 -16.80
CA LEU A 226 15.17 -0.93 -15.80
C LEU A 226 15.33 -2.41 -16.16
N ALA A 227 15.68 -3.22 -15.16
CA ALA A 227 15.60 -4.67 -15.24
C ALA A 227 14.13 -5.13 -15.39
N ALA A 228 13.91 -6.31 -15.98
CA ALA A 228 12.57 -6.83 -16.28
C ALA A 228 11.64 -6.87 -15.05
N ASP A 229 12.17 -7.27 -13.88
CA ASP A 229 11.42 -7.36 -12.61
C ASP A 229 10.91 -6.00 -12.08
N ALA A 230 11.48 -4.90 -12.55
CA ALA A 230 11.02 -3.55 -12.23
C ALA A 230 10.27 -2.89 -13.41
N ARG A 231 10.68 -3.21 -14.64
CA ARG A 231 10.18 -2.59 -15.88
C ARG A 231 8.73 -2.91 -16.17
N TRP A 232 8.25 -4.11 -15.79
CA TRP A 232 6.88 -4.57 -16.10
C TRP A 232 5.79 -3.58 -15.68
N ALA A 233 6.01 -2.83 -14.59
CA ALA A 233 5.06 -1.85 -14.09
C ALA A 233 4.88 -0.67 -15.07
N LEU A 234 5.86 -0.40 -15.93
CA LEU A 234 5.91 0.70 -16.89
C LEU A 234 5.77 0.26 -18.36
N ASP A 235 5.52 -1.02 -18.63
CA ASP A 235 5.30 -1.50 -20.01
C ASP A 235 4.17 -0.70 -20.70
N GLY A 236 4.34 -0.27 -21.94
CA GLY A 236 3.33 0.54 -22.64
C GLY A 236 3.06 1.94 -22.06
N ILE A 237 3.92 2.43 -21.15
CA ILE A 237 3.87 3.82 -20.65
C ILE A 237 4.98 4.61 -21.33
N GLU A 238 4.59 5.56 -22.17
CA GLU A 238 5.53 6.35 -22.97
C GLU A 238 5.80 7.71 -22.34
N ALA A 239 4.83 8.29 -21.65
CA ALA A 239 4.93 9.59 -21.00
C ALA A 239 4.71 9.51 -19.49
N PRO A 240 5.38 10.37 -18.68
CA PRO A 240 5.15 10.45 -17.23
C PRO A 240 3.70 10.76 -16.83
N GLY A 241 2.95 11.45 -17.70
CA GLY A 241 1.54 11.77 -17.48
C GLY A 241 0.64 10.53 -17.36
N ASP A 242 1.04 9.41 -17.97
CA ASP A 242 0.26 8.17 -17.99
C ASP A 242 0.58 7.21 -16.83
N LEU A 243 1.38 7.64 -15.84
CA LEU A 243 1.76 6.80 -14.70
C LEU A 243 0.57 6.30 -13.87
N TRP A 244 -0.60 6.94 -13.95
CA TRP A 244 -1.81 6.44 -13.29
C TRP A 244 -2.23 5.06 -13.85
N ARG A 245 -2.09 4.81 -15.15
CA ARG A 245 -2.36 3.50 -15.77
C ARG A 245 -1.40 2.43 -15.25
N ALA A 246 -0.15 2.83 -15.06
CA ALA A 246 0.91 2.01 -14.52
C ALA A 246 0.61 1.59 -13.06
N GLU A 247 0.09 2.53 -12.26
CA GLU A 247 -0.35 2.27 -10.89
C GLU A 247 -1.57 1.34 -10.82
N THR A 248 -2.58 1.54 -11.67
CA THR A 248 -3.74 0.63 -11.78
C THR A 248 -3.27 -0.79 -12.12
N ARG A 249 -2.44 -0.95 -13.15
CA ARG A 249 -1.88 -2.25 -13.52
C ARG A 249 -1.12 -2.92 -12.40
N TRP A 250 -0.38 -2.14 -11.60
CA TRP A 250 0.35 -2.70 -10.46
C TRP A 250 -0.59 -3.36 -9.47
N TRP A 251 -1.76 -2.77 -9.19
CA TRP A 251 -2.79 -3.37 -8.35
C TRP A 251 -3.43 -4.61 -8.99
N THR A 252 -3.75 -4.58 -10.29
CA THR A 252 -4.29 -5.74 -11.01
C THR A 252 -3.32 -6.93 -10.99
N VAL A 253 -2.03 -6.68 -11.23
CA VAL A 253 -0.99 -7.72 -11.16
C VAL A 253 -0.83 -8.25 -9.74
N LEU A 254 -0.86 -7.37 -8.74
CA LEU A 254 -0.80 -7.76 -7.33
C LEU A 254 -1.97 -8.69 -6.97
N ASP A 255 -3.19 -8.37 -7.40
CA ASP A 255 -4.39 -9.18 -7.16
C ASP A 255 -4.28 -10.55 -7.83
N ARG A 256 -3.96 -10.59 -9.13
CA ARG A 256 -3.84 -11.82 -9.91
C ARG A 256 -2.75 -12.75 -9.36
N GLU A 257 -1.52 -12.24 -9.21
CA GLU A 257 -0.40 -13.03 -8.72
C GLU A 257 -0.59 -13.40 -7.23
N GLY A 258 -1.33 -12.58 -6.47
CA GLY A 258 -1.76 -12.92 -5.13
C GLY A 258 -2.66 -14.17 -5.09
N HIS A 259 -3.62 -14.27 -6.00
CA HIS A 259 -4.44 -15.47 -6.19
C HIS A 259 -3.61 -16.68 -6.63
N ASP A 260 -2.59 -16.49 -7.49
CA ASP A 260 -1.68 -17.57 -7.88
C ASP A 260 -0.91 -18.13 -6.65
N LEU A 261 -0.37 -17.25 -5.80
CA LEU A 261 0.32 -17.67 -4.57
C LEU A 261 -0.60 -18.40 -3.59
N LEU A 262 -1.88 -18.02 -3.53
CA LEU A 262 -2.89 -18.65 -2.67
C LEU A 262 -3.24 -20.09 -3.08
N ARG A 263 -3.23 -20.36 -4.39
CA ARG A 263 -3.52 -21.68 -4.97
C ARG A 263 -2.41 -22.70 -4.71
N GLY A 264 -1.22 -22.26 -4.31
CA GLY A 264 -0.13 -23.15 -3.93
C GLY A 264 -0.53 -24.14 -2.81
N ALA A 265 -0.11 -25.39 -2.95
CA ALA A 265 -0.46 -26.49 -2.04
C ALA A 265 0.25 -26.43 -0.67
N HIS A 266 1.27 -25.57 -0.52
CA HIS A 266 2.16 -25.58 0.66
C HIS A 266 1.67 -24.66 1.77
N TYR A 267 1.66 -25.16 3.01
CA TYR A 267 1.45 -24.35 4.22
C TYR A 267 2.72 -23.56 4.58
N ALA A 268 2.94 -22.44 3.90
CA ALA A 268 4.15 -21.62 4.02
C ALA A 268 3.84 -20.10 3.91
N LEU A 269 4.89 -19.29 3.82
CA LEU A 269 4.78 -17.83 3.72
C LEU A 269 4.06 -17.37 2.44
N ALA A 270 4.26 -18.06 1.31
CA ALA A 270 3.75 -17.63 0.01
C ALA A 270 2.20 -17.45 -0.02
N PRO A 271 1.36 -18.42 0.39
CA PRO A 271 -0.09 -18.20 0.44
C PRO A 271 -0.53 -17.08 1.37
N VAL A 272 0.20 -16.84 2.46
CA VAL A 272 -0.07 -15.73 3.40
C VAL A 272 0.19 -14.39 2.71
N VAL A 273 1.31 -14.26 2.01
CA VAL A 273 1.63 -13.07 1.21
C VAL A 273 0.60 -12.87 0.09
N GLY A 274 0.17 -13.95 -0.56
CA GLY A 274 -0.91 -13.92 -1.55
C GLY A 274 -2.23 -13.40 -0.99
N ALA A 275 -2.64 -13.85 0.20
CA ALA A 275 -3.84 -13.32 0.87
C ALA A 275 -3.74 -11.81 1.14
N ILE A 276 -2.57 -11.36 1.61
CA ILE A 276 -2.33 -9.93 1.91
C ILE A 276 -2.40 -9.10 0.64
N ALA A 277 -1.84 -9.61 -0.47
CA ALA A 277 -1.89 -8.98 -1.78
C ALA A 277 -3.33 -8.79 -2.25
N VAL A 278 -4.14 -9.85 -2.24
CA VAL A 278 -5.55 -9.81 -2.64
C VAL A 278 -6.37 -8.89 -1.73
N LEU A 279 -6.22 -8.99 -0.40
CA LEU A 279 -6.94 -8.11 0.53
C LEU A 279 -6.56 -6.64 0.35
N SER A 280 -5.30 -6.35 -0.01
CA SER A 280 -4.83 -4.99 -0.26
C SER A 280 -5.37 -4.42 -1.57
N ALA A 281 -5.38 -5.24 -2.63
CA ALA A 281 -5.98 -4.87 -3.91
C ALA A 281 -7.50 -4.67 -3.79
N ASP A 282 -8.21 -5.52 -3.04
CA ASP A 282 -9.63 -5.34 -2.75
C ASP A 282 -9.91 -4.03 -2.01
N ALA A 283 -9.16 -3.74 -0.94
CA ALA A 283 -9.31 -2.48 -0.21
C ALA A 283 -9.03 -1.24 -1.09
N TRP A 284 -8.08 -1.34 -2.02
CA TRP A 284 -7.84 -0.28 -3.01
C TRP A 284 -9.02 -0.13 -3.98
N ARG A 285 -9.52 -1.24 -4.56
CA ARG A 285 -10.68 -1.26 -5.47
C ARG A 285 -11.93 -0.68 -4.80
N VAL A 286 -12.25 -1.11 -3.58
CA VAL A 286 -13.42 -0.63 -2.82
C VAL A 286 -13.33 0.88 -2.55
N ARG A 287 -12.15 1.40 -2.23
CA ARG A 287 -11.97 2.85 -2.05
C ARG A 287 -12.18 3.64 -3.33
N ALA A 288 -11.71 3.11 -4.46
CA ALA A 288 -11.93 3.71 -5.77
C ALA A 288 -13.41 3.64 -6.19
N ALA A 289 -14.10 2.53 -5.90
CA ALA A 289 -15.54 2.39 -6.10
C ALA A 289 -16.35 3.42 -5.30
N LEU A 290 -15.99 3.66 -4.04
CA LEU A 290 -16.62 4.72 -3.23
C LEU A 290 -16.41 6.11 -3.83
N GLU A 291 -15.24 6.37 -4.40
CA GLU A 291 -14.93 7.64 -5.09
C GLU A 291 -15.81 7.83 -6.33
N LEU A 292 -16.01 6.77 -7.13
CA LEU A 292 -16.89 6.80 -8.30
C LEU A 292 -18.37 7.00 -7.90
N ALA A 293 -18.85 6.28 -6.89
CA ALA A 293 -20.20 6.45 -6.37
C ALA A 293 -20.43 7.88 -5.84
N ALA A 294 -19.43 8.48 -5.17
CA ALA A 294 -19.51 9.86 -4.71
C ALA A 294 -19.59 10.89 -5.85
N ARG A 295 -19.14 10.52 -7.06
CA ARG A 295 -19.21 11.35 -8.27
C ARG A 295 -20.47 11.08 -9.11
N GLY A 296 -21.44 10.34 -8.58
CA GLY A 296 -22.71 10.03 -9.26
C GLY A 296 -22.75 8.68 -9.98
N GLY A 297 -21.80 7.79 -9.68
CA GLY A 297 -21.70 6.47 -10.29
C GLY A 297 -20.70 6.42 -11.44
N ALA A 298 -20.19 5.21 -11.72
CA ALA A 298 -19.21 4.99 -12.78
C ALA A 298 -19.87 4.91 -14.17
N THR A 299 -19.25 5.54 -15.18
CA THR A 299 -19.45 5.11 -16.58
C THR A 299 -18.84 3.72 -16.78
N PRO A 300 -19.24 2.95 -17.82
CA PRO A 300 -18.70 1.62 -18.07
C PRO A 300 -17.15 1.58 -18.10
N GLU A 301 -16.52 2.59 -18.71
CA GLU A 301 -15.05 2.70 -18.81
C GLU A 301 -14.39 2.96 -17.45
N ALA A 302 -15.03 3.74 -16.57
CA ALA A 302 -14.53 3.99 -15.23
C ALA A 302 -14.71 2.76 -14.32
N ALA A 303 -15.75 1.96 -14.55
CA ALA A 303 -15.96 0.69 -13.85
C ALA A 303 -14.99 -0.39 -14.33
N ASP A 304 -14.61 -0.39 -15.61
CA ASP A 304 -13.63 -1.34 -16.16
C ASP A 304 -12.21 -1.07 -15.66
N ALA A 305 -11.87 0.18 -15.31
CA ALA A 305 -10.61 0.48 -14.63
C ALA A 305 -10.50 -0.09 -13.20
N LEU A 306 -11.60 -0.62 -12.64
CA LEU A 306 -11.63 -1.34 -11.36
C LEU A 306 -11.49 -2.86 -11.50
N VAL A 307 -11.38 -3.39 -12.72
CA VAL A 307 -11.28 -4.84 -13.04
C VAL A 307 -9.88 -5.22 -13.53
#